data_AF-A0A507BXT5-F1
#
_entry.id   AF-A0A507BXT5-F1
#
_cell.length_a   1.000
_cell.length_b   1.000
_cell.length_c   1.000
_cell.angle_alpha   90.00
_cell.angle_beta   90.00
_cell.angle_gamma   90.00
#
_symmetry.space_group_name_H-M   'P 1'
#
loop_
_entity.id
_entity.type
_entity.pdbx_description
1 polymer ?
#
loop_
_entity_poly.entity_id
_entity_poly.type
_entity_poly.pdbx_seq_one_letter_code
_entity_poly.pdbx_strand_id
1 'polypeptide(L)'
;MRKHGVDEALIAVVNDWADTGEALIECADKITFIGSPAVGNQVVKKASETLNPVVFEIGSRDTAVICDDCDFTQVVQIAMRGTFQNVVVVLANYLSLNFFENAYLCALRTWVYCARMRLTTTDRP
;
A
#
# COMPACT_ATOMS: atom_id res chain seq x y z
N MET A 1 -15.88 -10.11 20.65
CA MET A 1 -16.61 -9.11 21.47
C MET A 1 -17.77 -9.76 22.19
N ARG A 2 -19.01 -9.82 21.65
CA ARG A 2 -20.22 -10.38 22.32
C ARG A 2 -20.00 -11.62 23.23
N LYS A 3 -19.34 -12.67 22.73
CA LYS A 3 -19.03 -13.91 23.51
C LYS A 3 -18.25 -13.69 24.82
N HIS A 4 -17.57 -12.56 24.96
CA HIS A 4 -16.76 -12.18 26.12
C HIS A 4 -17.42 -11.07 26.97
N GLY A 5 -18.72 -10.79 26.77
CA GLY A 5 -19.46 -9.79 27.56
C GLY A 5 -19.10 -8.33 27.26
N VAL A 6 -18.38 -8.07 26.16
CA VAL A 6 -18.11 -6.69 25.70
C VAL A 6 -19.40 -6.08 25.17
N ASP A 7 -19.77 -4.91 25.70
CA ASP A 7 -20.93 -4.12 25.28
C ASP A 7 -20.84 -3.77 23.78
N GLU A 8 -21.98 -3.86 23.10
CA GLU A 8 -22.11 -3.55 21.67
C GLU A 8 -22.07 -2.04 21.41
N ALA A 9 -22.39 -1.22 22.40
CA ALA A 9 -22.23 0.24 22.33
C ALA A 9 -20.75 0.68 22.29
N LEU A 10 -19.81 -0.15 22.76
CA LEU A 10 -18.38 0.16 22.72
C LEU A 10 -17.72 -0.17 21.37
N ILE A 11 -18.28 -1.12 20.60
CA ILE A 11 -17.70 -1.61 19.34
C ILE A 11 -18.81 -1.92 18.34
N ALA A 12 -19.27 -0.89 17.63
CA ALA A 12 -20.11 -1.04 16.45
C ALA A 12 -19.29 -1.56 15.24
N VAL A 13 -19.95 -2.30 14.35
CA VAL A 13 -19.41 -2.69 13.04
C VAL A 13 -20.48 -2.38 12.00
N VAL A 14 -20.16 -1.55 11.02
CA VAL A 14 -21.06 -1.11 9.95
C VAL A 14 -20.46 -1.55 8.62
N ASN A 15 -21.28 -2.19 7.76
CA ASN A 15 -20.88 -2.65 6.43
C ASN A 15 -21.71 -1.88 5.40
N ASP A 16 -21.12 -0.87 4.78
CA ASP A 16 -21.79 0.04 3.85
C ASP A 16 -20.76 0.75 2.92
N TRP A 17 -21.23 1.69 2.11
CA TRP A 17 -20.46 2.42 1.10
C TRP A 17 -20.02 3.82 1.55
N ALA A 18 -19.60 4.66 0.59
CA ALA A 18 -18.93 5.94 0.82
C ALA A 18 -19.75 6.91 1.68
N ASP A 19 -21.05 7.03 1.44
CA ASP A 19 -21.96 7.97 2.10
C ASP A 19 -21.97 7.80 3.63
N THR A 20 -22.04 6.54 4.09
CA THR A 20 -21.93 6.18 5.51
C THR A 20 -20.52 6.39 6.05
N GLY A 21 -19.49 6.23 5.20
CA GLY A 21 -18.11 6.62 5.52
C GLY A 21 -17.95 8.13 5.74
N GLU A 22 -18.63 8.97 4.96
CA GLU A 22 -18.64 10.43 5.14
C GLU A 22 -19.37 10.83 6.43
N ALA A 23 -20.55 10.26 6.70
CA ALA A 23 -21.28 10.48 7.95
C ALA A 23 -20.48 10.08 9.20
N LEU A 24 -19.67 9.01 9.13
CA LEU A 24 -18.78 8.59 10.22
C LEU A 24 -17.60 9.55 10.44
N ILE A 25 -17.15 10.28 9.42
CA ILE A 25 -16.08 11.28 9.54
C ILE A 25 -16.57 12.54 10.28
N GLU A 26 -17.83 12.92 10.08
CA GLU A 26 -18.44 14.08 10.75
C GLU A 26 -18.65 13.86 12.26
N CYS A 27 -18.92 12.62 12.70
CA CYS A 27 -19.30 12.32 14.08
C CYS A 27 -18.21 11.68 14.96
N ALA A 28 -17.04 11.35 14.42
CA ALA A 28 -15.97 10.67 15.17
C ALA A 28 -14.87 11.63 15.69
N ASP A 29 -14.59 11.60 17.00
CA ASP A 29 -13.52 12.42 17.63
C ASP A 29 -12.11 12.14 17.08
N LYS A 30 -11.89 10.97 16.46
CA LYS A 30 -10.63 10.56 15.85
C LYS A 30 -10.87 9.50 14.77
N ILE A 31 -10.13 9.61 13.67
CA ILE A 31 -10.28 8.73 12.51
C ILE A 31 -8.98 7.94 12.30
N THR A 32 -9.11 6.66 11.95
CA THR A 32 -8.00 5.83 11.46
C THR A 32 -8.41 5.25 10.13
N PHE A 33 -7.75 5.65 9.05
CA PHE A 33 -8.07 5.26 7.69
C PHE A 33 -6.97 4.36 7.11
N ILE A 34 -7.38 3.28 6.45
CA ILE A 34 -6.53 2.34 5.72
C ILE A 34 -7.09 2.23 4.30
N GLY A 35 -6.31 2.56 3.27
CA GLY A 35 -6.81 2.48 1.90
C GLY A 35 -5.98 3.20 0.84
N SER A 36 -6.62 3.61 -0.26
CA SER A 36 -5.93 4.29 -1.36
C SER A 36 -5.66 5.77 -1.04
N PRO A 37 -4.53 6.35 -1.50
CA PRO A 37 -4.29 7.79 -1.39
C PRO A 37 -5.39 8.67 -2.01
N ALA A 38 -6.07 8.18 -3.06
CA ALA A 38 -7.15 8.91 -3.72
C ALA A 38 -8.40 9.09 -2.84
N VAL A 39 -8.71 8.11 -2.00
CA VAL A 39 -9.79 8.20 -1.00
C VAL A 39 -9.28 8.87 0.29
N GLY A 40 -8.06 8.57 0.72
CA GLY A 40 -7.45 9.20 1.89
C GLY A 40 -7.45 10.74 1.82
N ASN A 41 -7.17 11.33 0.64
CA ASN A 41 -7.29 12.78 0.42
C ASN A 41 -8.72 13.33 0.63
N GLN A 42 -9.76 12.55 0.32
CA GLN A 42 -11.15 12.94 0.54
C GLN A 42 -11.46 12.91 2.05
N VAL A 43 -10.97 11.88 2.76
CA VAL A 43 -11.06 11.75 4.21
C VAL A 43 -10.33 12.90 4.94
N VAL A 44 -9.11 13.27 4.51
CA VAL A 44 -8.41 14.47 5.04
C VAL A 44 -9.30 15.71 4.91
N LYS A 45 -9.79 15.96 3.69
CA LYS A 45 -10.55 17.17 3.38
C LYS A 45 -11.78 17.26 4.29
N LYS A 46 -12.55 16.18 4.39
CA LYS A 46 -13.77 16.15 5.20
C LYS A 46 -13.48 16.26 6.70
N ALA A 47 -12.51 15.51 7.22
CA ALA A 47 -12.10 15.58 8.63
C ALA A 47 -11.54 16.96 9.03
N SER A 48 -11.01 17.73 8.08
CA SER A 48 -10.52 19.09 8.34
C SER A 48 -11.64 20.11 8.58
N GLU A 49 -12.89 19.83 8.20
CA GLU A 49 -14.06 20.68 8.45
C GLU A 49 -14.38 20.75 9.97
N THR A 50 -14.12 19.66 10.69
CA THR A 50 -14.31 19.50 12.14
C THR A 50 -13.01 19.53 12.96
N LEU A 51 -11.84 19.60 12.29
CA LEU A 51 -10.49 19.45 12.86
C LEU A 51 -10.23 18.07 13.50
N ASN A 52 -10.97 17.03 13.08
CA ASN A 52 -10.85 15.66 13.61
C ASN A 52 -9.46 15.05 13.27
N PRO A 53 -8.65 14.61 14.25
CA PRO A 53 -7.34 14.02 13.98
C PRO A 53 -7.45 12.71 13.20
N VAL A 54 -6.67 12.58 12.12
CA VAL A 54 -6.65 11.39 11.27
C VAL A 54 -5.28 10.69 11.31
N VAL A 55 -5.29 9.36 11.47
CA VAL A 55 -4.14 8.49 11.25
C VAL A 55 -4.33 7.78 9.90
N PHE A 56 -3.30 7.80 9.06
CA PHE A 56 -3.33 7.17 7.73
C PHE A 56 -2.38 5.99 7.63
N GLU A 57 -2.91 4.86 7.17
CA GLU A 57 -2.20 3.94 6.30
C GLU A 57 -2.73 4.21 4.88
N ILE A 58 -1.84 4.60 3.97
CA ILE A 58 -2.18 4.80 2.55
C ILE A 58 -1.18 4.05 1.69
N GLY A 59 -1.71 3.08 0.93
CA GLY A 59 -0.93 2.00 0.34
C GLY A 59 0.37 2.43 -0.36
N SER A 60 1.46 1.80 0.05
CA SER A 60 2.83 2.16 -0.32
C SER A 60 3.21 1.78 -1.76
N ARG A 61 4.45 2.13 -2.14
CA ARG A 61 5.19 1.53 -3.26
C ARG A 61 6.55 1.08 -2.77
N ASP A 62 6.53 0.23 -1.75
CA ASP A 62 7.75 -0.19 -1.05
C ASP A 62 8.77 -0.77 -2.02
N THR A 63 9.99 -0.27 -1.90
CA THR A 63 11.10 -0.52 -2.81
C THR A 63 12.24 -1.18 -2.06
N ALA A 64 12.55 -2.42 -2.39
CA ALA A 64 13.77 -3.07 -1.92
C ALA A 64 14.97 -2.64 -2.77
N VAL A 65 16.07 -2.28 -2.13
CA VAL A 65 17.39 -2.03 -2.74
C VAL A 65 18.32 -3.19 -2.37
N ILE A 66 19.12 -3.66 -3.33
CA ILE A 66 20.04 -4.78 -3.17
C ILE A 66 21.47 -4.25 -3.41
N CYS A 67 22.38 -4.53 -2.47
CA CYS A 67 23.79 -4.16 -2.53
C CYS A 67 24.67 -5.32 -3.04
N ASP A 68 25.82 -5.01 -3.64
CA ASP A 68 26.74 -5.98 -4.25
C ASP A 68 27.36 -6.97 -3.24
N ASP A 69 27.34 -6.63 -1.95
CA ASP A 69 27.91 -7.40 -0.83
C ASP A 69 26.88 -8.28 -0.08
N CYS A 70 25.63 -8.36 -0.56
CA CYS A 70 24.56 -9.10 0.11
C CYS A 70 24.66 -10.64 -0.03
N ASP A 71 24.09 -11.38 0.93
CA ASP A 71 23.75 -12.78 0.71
C ASP A 71 22.57 -12.87 -0.27
N PHE A 72 22.90 -13.06 -1.54
CA PHE A 72 21.94 -13.21 -2.63
C PHE A 72 20.92 -14.34 -2.38
N THR A 73 21.31 -15.43 -1.70
CA THR A 73 20.42 -16.56 -1.40
C THR A 73 19.35 -16.14 -0.40
N GLN A 74 19.75 -15.41 0.65
CA GLN A 74 18.83 -14.84 1.62
C GLN A 74 17.93 -13.76 0.98
N VAL A 75 18.52 -12.85 0.20
CA VAL A 75 17.81 -11.74 -0.45
C VAL A 75 16.75 -12.25 -1.42
N VAL A 76 17.02 -13.28 -2.24
CA VAL A 76 16.02 -13.87 -3.14
C VAL A 76 14.82 -14.43 -2.37
N GLN A 77 15.04 -15.10 -1.24
CA GLN A 77 13.94 -15.63 -0.41
C GLN A 77 13.06 -14.52 0.18
N ILE A 78 13.67 -13.41 0.61
CA ILE A 78 12.97 -12.23 1.12
C ILE A 78 12.22 -11.52 -0.01
N ALA A 79 12.88 -11.28 -1.15
CA ALA A 79 12.33 -10.62 -2.32
C ALA A 79 11.11 -11.36 -2.90
N MET A 80 11.18 -12.69 -3.01
CA MET A 80 10.05 -13.51 -3.48
C MET A 80 8.85 -13.45 -2.53
N ARG A 81 9.08 -13.51 -1.20
CA ARG A 81 8.00 -13.35 -0.21
C ARG A 81 7.40 -11.95 -0.25
N GLY A 82 8.23 -10.91 -0.28
CA GLY A 82 7.79 -9.53 -0.43
C GLY A 82 6.91 -9.35 -1.66
N THR A 83 7.39 -9.78 -2.83
CA THR A 83 6.71 -9.59 -4.12
C THR A 83 5.40 -10.37 -4.23
N PHE A 84 5.40 -11.66 -3.85
CA PHE A 84 4.27 -12.57 -4.16
C PHE A 84 3.34 -12.86 -2.97
N GLN A 85 3.75 -12.56 -1.74
CA GLN A 85 2.91 -12.74 -0.55
C GLN A 85 2.28 -11.42 -0.08
N ASN A 86 3.00 -10.29 -0.19
CA ASN A 86 2.57 -8.97 0.32
C ASN A 86 2.66 -7.81 -0.70
N VAL A 87 3.02 -8.07 -1.97
CA VAL A 87 3.11 -7.09 -3.08
C VAL A 87 4.09 -5.92 -2.86
N VAL A 88 5.33 -6.24 -2.48
CA VAL A 88 6.49 -5.31 -2.46
C VAL A 88 7.17 -5.26 -3.83
N VAL A 89 7.72 -4.11 -4.22
CA VAL A 89 8.46 -3.92 -5.48
C VAL A 89 9.98 -4.00 -5.23
N VAL A 90 10.71 -4.72 -6.08
CA VAL A 90 12.16 -4.92 -5.94
C VAL A 90 12.91 -4.20 -7.05
N LEU A 91 13.94 -3.43 -6.68
CA LEU A 91 14.86 -2.77 -7.61
C LEU A 91 16.28 -3.33 -7.43
N ALA A 92 16.81 -3.95 -8.49
CA ALA A 92 18.18 -4.40 -8.57
C ALA A 92 18.95 -3.54 -9.59
N ASN A 93 20.01 -2.87 -9.14
CA ASN A 93 21.02 -2.34 -10.05
C ASN A 93 21.89 -3.49 -10.57
N TYR A 94 22.36 -3.38 -11.81
CA TYR A 94 23.16 -4.41 -12.45
C TYR A 94 24.64 -4.03 -12.51
N LEU A 95 25.49 -4.92 -12.01
CA LEU A 95 26.75 -5.26 -12.66
C LEU A 95 26.93 -6.78 -12.70
N SER A 96 26.99 -7.32 -13.92
CA SER A 96 27.56 -8.64 -14.26
C SER A 96 27.15 -9.85 -13.40
N LEU A 97 26.03 -10.50 -13.72
CA LEU A 97 25.85 -11.93 -13.42
C LEU A 97 25.18 -12.68 -14.58
N ASN A 98 25.79 -13.80 -14.98
CA ASN A 98 25.28 -14.62 -16.07
C ASN A 98 24.03 -15.39 -15.65
N PHE A 99 22.97 -15.20 -16.43
CA PHE A 99 21.69 -15.86 -16.22
C PHE A 99 21.71 -17.32 -16.69
N PHE A 100 21.11 -18.20 -15.88
CA PHE A 100 20.61 -19.49 -16.34
C PHE A 100 19.13 -19.67 -15.96
N GLU A 101 18.29 -19.14 -16.85
CA GLU A 101 16.88 -19.48 -17.14
C GLU A 101 15.82 -19.32 -16.03
N ASN A 102 15.98 -19.88 -14.83
CA ASN A 102 14.82 -20.27 -14.00
C ASN A 102 14.25 -19.22 -13.02
N ALA A 103 14.83 -18.03 -12.90
CA ALA A 103 14.28 -16.93 -12.08
C ALA A 103 13.60 -15.80 -12.89
N TYR A 104 13.87 -15.72 -14.20
CA TYR A 104 13.71 -14.46 -14.95
C TYR A 104 12.27 -14.09 -15.31
N LEU A 105 11.51 -15.07 -15.84
CA LEU A 105 10.16 -14.83 -16.36
C LEU A 105 9.15 -14.42 -15.26
N CYS A 106 9.48 -14.70 -13.99
CA CYS A 106 8.67 -14.37 -12.83
C CYS A 106 8.79 -12.88 -12.42
N ALA A 107 10.01 -12.32 -12.45
CA ALA A 107 10.25 -10.93 -12.06
C ALA A 107 10.06 -9.93 -13.23
N LEU A 108 10.56 -10.25 -14.43
CA LEU A 108 10.58 -9.30 -15.56
C LEU A 108 9.18 -8.94 -16.09
N ARG A 109 8.21 -9.87 -16.06
CA ARG A 109 6.83 -9.55 -16.43
C ARG A 109 6.19 -8.53 -15.49
N THR A 110 6.50 -8.59 -14.20
CA THR A 110 5.93 -7.70 -13.19
C THR A 110 6.46 -6.28 -13.34
N TRP A 111 7.77 -6.09 -13.55
CA TRP A 111 8.36 -4.75 -13.62
C TRP A 111 8.16 -4.05 -14.96
N VAL A 112 8.35 -4.76 -16.09
CA VAL A 112 8.25 -4.16 -17.44
C VAL A 112 6.83 -3.67 -17.75
N TYR A 113 5.80 -4.31 -17.18
CA TYR A 113 4.41 -3.88 -17.40
C TYR A 113 4.04 -2.60 -16.65
N CYS A 114 4.55 -2.42 -15.42
CA CYS A 114 4.39 -1.18 -14.65
C CYS A 114 5.28 -0.04 -15.18
N ALA A 115 6.42 -0.37 -15.80
CA ALA A 115 7.35 0.59 -16.39
C ALA A 115 6.92 1.14 -17.78
N ARG A 116 5.70 0.85 -18.27
CA ARG A 116 5.06 1.70 -19.29
C ARG A 116 4.57 2.99 -18.61
N MET A 117 5.53 3.83 -18.25
CA MET A 117 5.39 4.95 -17.32
C MET A 117 4.22 5.88 -17.69
N ARG A 118 3.37 6.17 -16.70
CA ARG A 118 2.48 7.36 -16.73
C ARG A 118 3.31 8.62 -16.41
N LEU A 119 4.32 8.86 -17.24
CA LEU A 119 5.16 10.07 -17.27
C LEU A 119 5.02 10.79 -18.61
N THR A 120 3.81 10.80 -19.18
CA THR A 120 3.36 11.99 -19.90
C THR A 120 3.15 13.08 -18.85
N THR A 121 4.01 14.10 -18.88
CA THR A 121 3.82 15.33 -18.09
C THR A 121 2.43 15.91 -18.33
N THR A 122 1.87 16.58 -17.33
CA THR A 122 0.71 17.43 -17.54
C THR A 122 1.13 18.72 -18.25
N ASP A 123 1.39 18.63 -19.55
CA ASP A 123 1.16 19.77 -20.41
C ASP A 123 -0.34 20.07 -20.36
N ARG A 124 -0.68 21.18 -19.71
CA ARG A 124 -1.92 21.90 -19.92
C ARG A 124 -1.55 23.31 -20.41
N PRO A 125 -2.28 23.88 -21.37
CA PRO A 125 -2.24 25.31 -21.63
C PRO A 125 -2.85 26.09 -20.44
#